data_AF-A0A833RZA9-F1
#
_entry.id   AF-A0A833RZA9-F1
#
_cell.length_a   1.000
_cell.length_b   1.000
_cell.length_c   1.000
_cell.angle_alpha   90.00
_cell.angle_beta   90.00
_cell.angle_gamma   90.00
#
_symmetry.space_group_name_H-M   'P 1'
#
loop_
_entity.id
_entity.type
_entity.pdbx_description
1 polymer ?
#
loop_
_entity_poly.entity_id
_entity_poly.type
_entity_poly.pdbx_seq_one_letter_code
_entity_poly.pdbx_strand_id
1 'polypeptide(L)'
;MANTHRKKLINVVAVAPNMDPMYLKTTATGVESQAAGFMTRLFGNDIDVLENNLGPDKVAAIITGSAAITDKAWRILKKKSRGVLCNGCAAITLNLLLQDVPKLEVVKQKVSRPRRYRRIS
;
A
#
# COMPACT_ATOMS: atom_id res chain seq x y z
N MET A 1 11.01 -1.16 -2.00
CA MET A 1 12.14 -0.36 -2.56
C MET A 1 13.04 0.10 -1.42
N ALA A 2 14.35 0.12 -1.65
CA ALA A 2 15.33 0.69 -0.73
C ALA A 2 16.29 1.61 -1.49
N ASN A 3 16.82 2.65 -0.83
CA ASN A 3 17.83 3.52 -1.44
C ASN A 3 19.24 2.89 -1.41
N THR A 4 20.23 3.60 -1.95
CA THR A 4 21.65 3.23 -1.92
C THR A 4 22.21 2.97 -0.52
N HIS A 5 21.55 3.48 0.52
CA HIS A 5 21.87 3.25 1.94
C HIS A 5 21.02 2.15 2.59
N ARG A 6 20.32 1.31 1.80
CA ARG A 6 19.43 0.23 2.27
C ARG A 6 18.26 0.69 3.18
N LYS A 7 17.91 1.98 3.14
CA LYS A 7 16.72 2.51 3.85
C LYS A 7 15.47 2.22 3.06
N LYS A 8 14.39 1.78 3.73
CA LYS A 8 13.09 1.52 3.09
C LYS A 8 12.51 2.83 2.56
N LEU A 9 11.99 2.83 1.35
CA LEU A 9 11.36 4.01 0.76
C LEU A 9 9.84 3.91 0.82
N ILE A 10 9.19 4.97 1.25
CA ILE A 10 7.75 5.17 1.14
C ILE A 10 7.51 6.20 0.05
N ASN A 11 6.86 5.79 -1.04
CA ASN A 11 6.46 6.69 -2.10
C ASN A 11 4.99 7.08 -1.87
N VAL A 12 4.71 8.37 -1.96
CA VAL A 12 3.37 8.94 -1.79
C VAL A 12 2.93 9.48 -3.15
N VAL A 13 1.77 8.99 -3.60
CA VAL A 13 1.18 9.32 -4.89
C VAL A 13 -0.26 9.74 -4.62
N ALA A 14 -0.67 10.86 -5.22
CA ALA A 14 -2.06 11.31 -5.22
C ALA A 14 -2.77 10.77 -6.47
N VAL A 15 -4.02 10.38 -6.29
CA VAL A 15 -4.92 9.94 -7.36
C VAL A 15 -6.29 10.56 -7.13
N ALA A 16 -6.91 11.03 -8.21
CA ALA A 16 -8.23 11.65 -8.20
C ALA A 16 -8.96 11.34 -9.52
N PRO A 17 -10.30 11.44 -9.57
CA PRO A 17 -11.05 11.28 -10.82
C PRO A 17 -10.53 12.25 -11.89
N ASN A 18 -10.37 11.76 -13.12
CA ASN A 18 -9.90 12.53 -14.28
C ASN A 18 -8.49 13.15 -14.11
N MET A 19 -7.68 12.62 -13.20
CA MET A 19 -6.30 13.05 -12.97
C MET A 19 -5.36 11.87 -13.15
N ASP A 20 -4.26 12.07 -13.89
CA ASP A 20 -3.18 11.10 -13.89
C ASP A 20 -2.55 11.00 -12.50
N PRO A 21 -2.10 9.81 -12.07
CA PRO A 21 -1.44 9.65 -10.78
C PRO A 21 -0.27 10.63 -10.63
N MET A 22 -0.32 11.46 -9.60
CA MET A 22 0.69 12.49 -9.36
C MET A 22 1.63 12.05 -8.24
N TYR A 23 2.91 11.95 -8.54
CA TYR A 23 3.94 11.75 -7.52
C TYR A 23 4.02 12.99 -6.62
N LEU A 24 3.85 12.78 -5.31
CA LEU A 24 3.99 13.86 -4.33
C LEU A 24 5.40 13.89 -3.75
N LYS A 25 5.85 12.75 -3.22
CA LYS A 25 7.15 12.64 -2.56
C LYS A 25 7.57 11.20 -2.31
N THR A 26 8.85 11.05 -2.00
CA THR A 26 9.45 9.84 -1.46
C THR A 26 10.07 10.18 -0.12
N THR A 27 9.71 9.40 0.91
CA THR A 27 10.32 9.49 2.23
C THR A 27 11.20 8.27 2.45
N ALA A 28 12.50 8.50 2.67
CA ALA A 28 13.40 7.45 3.12
C ALA A 28 13.18 7.20 4.61
N THR A 29 13.02 5.93 4.97
CA THR A 29 12.67 5.52 6.33
C THR A 29 13.70 4.56 6.91
N GLY A 30 14.00 4.76 8.19
CA GLY A 30 14.81 3.84 8.99
C GLY A 30 13.97 2.75 9.64
N VAL A 31 14.51 2.13 10.68
CA VAL A 31 13.83 1.12 11.53
C VAL A 31 12.49 1.63 12.08
N GLU A 32 12.39 2.94 12.30
CA GLU A 32 11.18 3.64 12.78
C GLU A 32 9.96 3.53 11.86
N SER A 33 10.15 3.18 10.57
CA SER A 33 9.03 2.87 9.65
C SER A 33 8.13 1.75 10.13
N GLN A 34 8.61 0.91 11.05
CA GLN A 34 7.82 -0.18 11.61
C GLN A 34 6.98 0.24 12.82
N ALA A 35 7.08 1.49 13.27
CA ALA A 35 6.24 2.03 14.33
C ALA A 35 4.95 2.65 13.78
N ALA A 36 3.81 2.26 14.34
CA ALA A 36 2.51 2.81 13.97
C ALA A 36 2.41 4.32 14.18
N GLY A 37 3.08 4.86 15.21
CA GLY A 37 3.12 6.29 15.50
C GLY A 37 3.81 7.10 14.41
N PHE A 38 4.92 6.58 13.87
CA PHE A 38 5.63 7.19 12.74
C PHE A 38 4.72 7.26 11.51
N MET A 39 4.09 6.15 11.13
CA MET A 39 3.20 6.10 9.97
C MET A 39 1.99 7.01 10.15
N THR A 40 1.40 7.05 11.35
CA THR A 40 0.29 7.97 11.67
C THR A 40 0.69 9.41 11.45
N ARG A 41 1.88 9.82 11.91
CA ARG A 41 2.38 11.19 11.72
C ARG A 41 2.66 11.48 10.25
N LEU A 42 3.27 10.55 9.54
CA LEU A 42 3.55 10.68 8.11
C LEU A 42 2.26 10.91 7.32
N PHE A 43 1.27 10.03 7.49
CA PHE A 43 -0.03 10.14 6.82
C PHE A 43 -0.79 11.40 7.23
N GLY A 44 -0.79 11.73 8.53
CA GLY A 44 -1.46 12.92 9.04
C GLY A 44 -0.90 14.19 8.42
N ASN A 45 0.43 14.32 8.38
CA ASN A 45 1.09 15.45 7.74
C ASN A 45 0.77 15.54 6.24
N ASP A 46 0.70 14.40 5.55
CA ASP A 46 0.43 14.37 4.11
C ASP A 46 -1.01 14.77 3.80
N ILE A 47 -1.97 14.31 4.61
CA ILE A 47 -3.36 14.79 4.57
C ILE A 47 -3.39 16.30 4.82
N ASP A 48 -2.72 16.79 5.87
CA ASP A 48 -2.76 18.21 6.24
C ASP A 48 -2.22 19.09 5.11
N VAL A 49 -1.11 18.68 4.49
CA VAL A 49 -0.56 19.38 3.33
C VAL A 49 -1.56 19.40 2.17
N LEU A 50 -2.20 18.27 1.86
CA LEU A 50 -3.17 18.20 0.76
C LEU A 50 -4.42 19.05 1.04
N GLU A 51 -4.99 18.96 2.24
CA GLU A 51 -6.21 19.69 2.59
C GLU A 51 -5.97 21.20 2.75
N ASN A 52 -4.78 21.62 3.20
CA ASN A 52 -4.42 23.04 3.19
C ASN A 52 -4.36 23.64 1.77
N ASN A 53 -4.08 22.83 0.75
CA ASN A 53 -4.01 23.29 -0.64
C ASN A 53 -5.32 23.10 -1.43
N LEU A 54 -6.08 22.04 -1.13
CA LEU A 54 -7.28 21.67 -1.87
C LEU A 54 -8.60 22.09 -1.18
N GLY A 55 -8.52 22.39 0.11
CA GLY A 55 -9.66 22.62 1.00
C GLY A 55 -9.87 21.47 2.00
N PRO A 56 -10.60 21.74 3.10
CA PRO A 56 -10.88 20.74 4.12
C PRO A 56 -11.65 19.54 3.56
N ASP A 57 -11.41 18.36 4.13
CA ASP A 57 -12.09 17.09 3.82
C ASP A 57 -12.00 16.62 2.36
N LYS A 58 -10.97 17.08 1.62
CA LYS A 58 -10.73 16.67 0.23
C LYS A 58 -10.00 15.35 0.10
N VAL A 59 -9.35 14.87 1.16
CA VAL A 59 -8.67 13.57 1.13
C VAL A 59 -9.65 12.48 1.54
N ALA A 60 -10.16 11.73 0.55
CA ALA A 60 -11.16 10.69 0.83
C ALA A 60 -10.55 9.38 1.37
N ALA A 61 -9.34 9.01 0.94
CA ALA A 61 -8.76 7.72 1.28
C ALA A 61 -7.23 7.69 1.32
N ILE A 62 -6.70 6.80 2.17
CA ILE A 62 -5.31 6.37 2.18
C ILE A 62 -5.26 4.88 1.81
N ILE A 63 -4.46 4.56 0.78
CA ILE A 63 -4.24 3.19 0.32
C ILE A 63 -2.80 2.81 0.61
N THR A 64 -2.57 1.72 1.35
CA THR A 64 -1.20 1.32 1.76
C THR A 64 -0.89 -0.13 1.43
N GLY A 65 0.35 -0.39 1.02
CA GLY A 65 0.80 -1.71 0.57
C GLY A 65 1.16 -2.72 1.66
N SER A 66 1.32 -2.30 2.90
CA SER A 66 1.59 -3.21 4.02
C SER A 66 0.33 -3.26 4.89
N ALA A 67 -0.12 -4.43 5.33
CA ALA A 67 -1.31 -4.52 6.19
C ALA A 67 -0.96 -4.34 7.68
N ALA A 68 0.07 -5.05 8.17
CA ALA A 68 0.30 -5.20 9.61
C ALA A 68 0.76 -3.92 10.33
N ILE A 69 1.69 -3.16 9.73
CA ILE A 69 2.20 -1.91 10.34
C ILE A 69 1.14 -0.80 10.28
N THR A 70 0.31 -0.85 9.24
CA THR A 70 -0.52 0.27 8.82
C THR A 70 -1.91 0.21 9.42
N ASP A 71 -2.41 -0.97 9.79
CA ASP A 71 -3.68 -1.14 10.52
C ASP A 71 -3.71 -0.35 11.84
N LYS A 72 -2.64 -0.42 12.65
CA LYS A 72 -2.54 0.37 13.89
C LYS A 72 -2.58 1.87 13.62
N ALA A 73 -1.91 2.33 12.56
CA ALA A 73 -1.93 3.73 12.16
C ALA A 73 -3.33 4.16 11.69
N TRP A 74 -4.02 3.31 10.92
CA TRP A 74 -5.39 3.53 10.49
C TRP A 74 -6.36 3.69 11.65
N ARG A 75 -6.24 2.85 12.69
CA ARG A 75 -7.07 2.97 13.90
C ARG A 75 -6.88 4.32 14.59
N ILE A 76 -5.65 4.85 14.61
CA ILE A 76 -5.36 6.16 15.21
C ILE A 76 -5.93 7.28 14.32
N LEU A 77 -5.76 7.20 13.00
CA LEU A 77 -6.31 8.18 12.05
C LEU A 77 -7.84 8.24 12.06
N LYS A 78 -8.51 7.07 12.09
CA LYS A 78 -9.97 6.98 12.19
C LYS A 78 -10.50 7.61 13.48
N LYS A 79 -9.81 7.42 14.61
CA LYS A 79 -10.18 8.04 15.90
C LYS A 79 -10.03 9.56 15.92
N LYS A 80 -9.14 10.12 15.08
CA LYS A 80 -8.97 11.57 14.94
C LYS A 80 -10.03 12.22 14.04
N SER A 81 -11.09 11.50 13.68
CA SER A 81 -12.29 12.01 12.99
C SER A 81 -12.04 12.75 11.68
N ARG A 82 -11.05 12.31 10.88
CA ARG A 82 -10.76 12.94 9.58
C ARG A 82 -11.65 12.49 8.42
N GLY A 83 -12.65 11.62 8.65
CA GLY A 83 -13.48 11.05 7.57
C GLY A 83 -12.73 10.17 6.54
N VAL A 84 -11.40 10.01 6.67
CA VAL A 84 -10.55 9.30 5.70
C VAL A 84 -10.75 7.78 5.75
N LEU A 85 -11.04 7.19 4.60
CA LEU A 85 -11.04 5.74 4.42
C LEU A 85 -9.62 5.20 4.39
N CYS A 86 -9.32 4.21 5.22
CA CYS A 86 -8.00 3.60 5.27
C CYS A 86 -8.08 2.16 4.76
N ASN A 87 -7.46 1.90 3.60
CA ASN A 87 -7.59 0.65 2.85
C ASN A 87 -6.22 0.03 2.52
N GLY A 88 -6.20 -1.31 2.42
CA GLY A 88 -5.05 -2.04 1.90
C GLY A 88 -4.95 -1.89 0.38
N CYS A 89 -3.73 -1.98 -0.16
CA CYS A 89 -3.50 -1.97 -1.60
C CYS A 89 -4.01 -3.27 -2.23
N ALA A 90 -5.03 -3.16 -3.09
CA ALA A 90 -5.62 -4.30 -3.79
C ALA A 90 -4.59 -5.10 -4.61
N ALA A 91 -3.63 -4.42 -5.26
CA ALA A 91 -2.58 -5.09 -6.03
C ALA A 91 -1.71 -6.00 -5.15
N ILE A 92 -1.41 -5.58 -3.93
CA ILE A 92 -0.63 -6.40 -2.99
C ILE A 92 -1.47 -7.55 -2.45
N THR A 93 -2.75 -7.31 -2.13
CA THR A 93 -3.67 -8.38 -1.76
C THR A 93 -3.77 -9.44 -2.86
N LEU A 94 -3.92 -9.02 -4.12
CA LEU A 94 -3.97 -9.93 -5.26
C LEU A 94 -2.65 -10.70 -5.44
N ASN A 95 -1.50 -10.03 -5.32
CA ASN A 95 -0.20 -10.70 -5.41
C ASN A 95 -0.03 -11.77 -4.31
N LEU A 96 -0.44 -11.49 -3.07
CA LEU A 96 -0.40 -12.47 -1.98
C LEU A 96 -1.35 -13.64 -2.25
N LEU A 97 -2.57 -13.37 -2.69
CA LEU A 97 -3.53 -14.41 -3.08
C LEU A 97 -2.98 -15.30 -4.19
N LEU A 98 -2.36 -14.74 -5.22
CA LEU A 98 -1.76 -15.51 -6.32
C LEU A 98 -0.59 -16.40 -5.85
N GLN A 99 0.11 -16.02 -4.78
CA GLN A 99 1.17 -16.84 -4.19
C GLN A 99 0.64 -17.94 -3.28
N ASP A 100 -0.52 -17.72 -2.63
CA ASP A 100 -1.08 -18.64 -1.64
C ASP A 100 -2.08 -19.64 -2.25
N VAL A 101 -2.87 -19.24 -3.25
CA VAL A 101 -3.83 -20.12 -3.93
C VAL A 101 -3.18 -21.41 -4.45
N PRO A 102 -1.97 -21.40 -5.06
CA PRO A 102 -1.29 -22.62 -5.50
C PRO A 102 -0.90 -23.57 -4.35
N LYS A 103 -0.81 -23.09 -3.10
CA LYS A 103 -0.46 -23.90 -1.92
C LYS A 103 -1.66 -24.69 -1.39
N LEU A 104 -2.89 -24.36 -1.81
CA LEU A 104 -4.08 -25.12 -1.44
C LEU A 104 -3.99 -26.52 -2.07
N GLU A 105 -4.19 -27.57 -1.27
CA GLU A 105 -4.02 -28.97 -1.71
C GLU A 105 -4.85 -29.30 -2.96
N VAL A 106 -6.08 -28.77 -3.05
CA VAL A 106 -6.98 -28.94 -4.21
C VAL A 106 -6.42 -28.31 -5.51
N VAL A 107 -5.63 -27.23 -5.39
CA VAL A 107 -5.04 -26.52 -6.53
C VAL A 107 -3.66 -27.10 -6.88
N LYS A 108 -2.88 -27.46 -5.86
CA LYS A 108 -1.54 -28.06 -5.96
C LYS A 108 -1.52 -29.31 -6.85
N GLN A 109 -2.57 -30.14 -6.77
CA GLN A 109 -2.72 -31.33 -7.62
C GLN A 109 -2.91 -31.01 -9.11
N LYS A 110 -3.42 -29.81 -9.45
CA LYS A 110 -3.65 -29.38 -10.84
C LYS A 110 -2.51 -28.52 -11.40
N VAL A 111 -1.84 -27.74 -10.56
CA VAL A 111 -0.71 -26.88 -10.94
C VAL A 111 0.59 -27.67 -11.15
N SER A 112 0.77 -28.79 -10.43
CA SER A 112 1.96 -29.66 -10.53
C SER A 112 2.00 -30.54 -11.80
N ARG A 113 0.96 -30.54 -12.64
CA ARG A 113 1.03 -31.21 -13.94
C ARG A 113 1.91 -30.38 -14.89
N PRO A 114 3.09 -30.84 -15.29
CA PRO A 114 3.92 -30.11 -16.24
C PRO A 114 3.14 -29.93 -17.54
N ARG A 115 2.97 -28.68 -17.98
CA ARG A 115 2.47 -28.40 -19.34
C ARG A 115 3.49 -29.00 -20.31
N ARG A 116 3.14 -30.11 -20.96
CA ARG A 116 3.85 -30.58 -22.15
C ARG A 116 3.67 -29.53 -23.24
N TYR A 117 4.52 -28.51 -23.25
CA TYR A 117 4.70 -27.68 -24.42
C TYR A 117 5.36 -28.57 -25.48
N ARG A 118 4.54 -29.14 -26.39
CA ARG A 118 5.08 -29.63 -27.66
C ARG A 118 5.61 -28.40 -28.38
N ARG A 119 6.94 -28.31 -28.55
CA ARG A 119 7.53 -27.50 -29.60
C ARG A 119 6.94 -28.03 -30.90
N ILE A 120 6.18 -27.19 -31.59
CA ILE A 120 5.84 -27.41 -32.98
C ILE A 120 7.08 -26.92 -33.73
N SER A 121 7.86 -27.88 -34.20
CA SER A 121 8.92 -27.68 -35.20
C SER A 121 8.30 -27.43 -36.57
#